data_AF-A0A7X5FB06-F1
#
_entry.id   AF-A0A7X5FB06-F1
#
_cell.length_a   1.000
_cell.length_b   1.000
_cell.length_c   1.000
_cell.angle_alpha   90.00
_cell.angle_beta   90.00
_cell.angle_gamma   90.00
#
_symmetry.space_group_name_H-M   'P 1'
#
loop_
_entity.id
_entity.type
_entity.pdbx_description
1 polymer ?
#
loop_
_entity_poly.entity_id
_entity_poly.type
_entity_poly.pdbx_seq_one_letter_code
_entity_poly.pdbx_strand_id
1 'polypeptide(L)'
;MNGDFKYQTATTFWARLKGLMGQTEFLPLLIPNCRAVHTFGMKVPLDLVWLDANYKVLRCETSVPTNTWRYVRKAVAVLECPEGTGAHWRDENFMSPETKSHNFYQDESGQALVETAFVLPILILLVFGFIQLGLAMSQQQKLVYTANYATQVGSITNDNLRVTGAVEEFYAVDEIAIAIENYDGSTGNALAASDRFYQDVITVQLTHPFQLQIPFISLTVLNLQAESSARILCNATTLNPVCT
;
A
#
# COMPACT_ATOMS: atom_id res chain seq x y z
N MET A 1 6.94 51.85 -13.86
CA MET A 1 6.54 50.99 -15.00
C MET A 1 5.64 49.93 -14.39
N ASN A 2 4.32 50.06 -14.51
CA ASN A 2 3.39 49.06 -13.98
C ASN A 2 3.51 47.81 -14.84
N GLY A 3 4.24 46.81 -14.34
CA GLY A 3 4.34 45.51 -14.97
C GLY A 3 3.09 44.71 -14.67
N ASP A 4 2.28 44.43 -15.69
CA ASP A 4 1.21 43.43 -15.57
C ASP A 4 1.87 42.05 -15.41
N PHE A 5 2.05 41.61 -14.16
CA PHE A 5 2.63 40.31 -13.86
C PHE A 5 1.60 39.20 -14.09
N LYS A 6 1.94 38.24 -14.96
CA LYS A 6 1.08 37.07 -15.24
C LYS A 6 1.33 35.95 -14.23
N TYR A 7 0.27 35.47 -13.60
CA TYR A 7 0.27 34.30 -12.73
C TYR A 7 -0.88 33.35 -13.11
N GLN A 8 -0.74 32.08 -12.76
CA GLN A 8 -1.80 31.08 -12.85
C GLN A 8 -2.47 30.92 -11.49
N THR A 9 -3.73 30.47 -11.44
CA THR A 9 -4.42 30.18 -10.16
C THR A 9 -4.84 28.71 -10.12
N ALA A 10 -4.46 28.00 -9.06
CA ALA A 10 -4.89 26.62 -8.81
C ALA A 10 -6.00 26.60 -7.76
N THR A 11 -7.26 26.52 -8.21
CA THR A 11 -8.42 26.51 -7.29
C THR A 11 -8.81 25.10 -6.82
N THR A 12 -8.83 24.11 -7.71
CA THR A 12 -9.29 22.72 -7.40
C THR A 12 -8.27 21.88 -6.63
N PHE A 13 -8.71 20.89 -5.84
CA PHE A 13 -7.81 19.99 -5.09
C PHE A 13 -6.77 19.32 -5.98
N TRP A 14 -7.15 18.83 -7.17
CA TRP A 14 -6.20 18.19 -8.09
C TRP A 14 -5.20 19.19 -8.67
N ALA A 15 -5.61 20.42 -8.98
CA ALA A 15 -4.69 21.46 -9.40
C ALA A 15 -3.71 21.84 -8.28
N ARG A 16 -4.18 21.86 -7.02
CA ARG A 16 -3.36 22.13 -5.82
C ARG A 16 -2.42 20.97 -5.46
N LEU A 17 -2.91 19.73 -5.53
CA LEU A 17 -2.13 18.51 -5.24
C LEU A 17 -1.06 18.27 -6.31
N LYS A 18 -1.41 18.45 -7.58
CA LYS A 18 -0.44 18.39 -8.68
C LYS A 18 0.55 19.54 -8.57
N GLY A 19 0.08 20.75 -8.22
CA GLY A 19 0.89 21.96 -8.16
C GLY A 19 1.83 22.05 -9.37
N LEU A 20 3.11 22.22 -9.09
CA LEU A 20 4.20 22.28 -10.07
C LEU A 20 5.02 20.97 -10.15
N MET A 21 4.49 19.84 -9.65
CA MET A 21 5.21 18.56 -9.63
C MET A 21 5.72 18.17 -11.02
N GLY A 22 7.02 17.86 -11.07
CA GLY A 22 7.70 17.44 -12.30
C GLY A 22 8.01 18.54 -13.31
N GLN A 23 7.59 19.78 -13.07
CA GLN A 23 7.87 20.94 -13.92
C GLN A 23 9.19 21.59 -13.53
N THR A 24 9.91 22.10 -14.54
CA THR A 24 11.18 22.85 -14.36
C THR A 24 11.02 24.32 -14.75
N GLU A 25 10.07 24.64 -15.62
CA GLU A 25 9.71 25.99 -16.03
C GLU A 25 8.20 26.17 -15.85
N PHE A 26 7.80 27.21 -15.13
CA PHE A 26 6.39 27.48 -14.83
C PHE A 26 6.18 28.97 -14.57
N LEU A 27 4.95 29.43 -14.80
CA LEU A 27 4.52 30.75 -14.35
C LEU A 27 4.23 30.70 -12.84
N PRO A 28 4.39 31.83 -12.12
CA PRO A 28 3.98 31.92 -10.73
C PRO A 28 2.56 31.37 -10.53
N LEU A 29 2.38 30.53 -9.52
CA LEU A 29 1.12 29.83 -9.24
C LEU A 29 0.53 30.33 -7.92
N LEU A 30 -0.61 31.00 -8.01
CA LEU A 30 -1.40 31.41 -6.85
C LEU A 30 -2.25 30.24 -6.38
N ILE A 31 -2.05 29.85 -5.13
CA ILE A 31 -2.82 28.82 -4.44
C ILE A 31 -3.69 29.51 -3.37
N PRO A 32 -4.96 29.82 -3.66
CA PRO A 32 -5.88 30.40 -2.68
C PRO A 32 -6.22 29.38 -1.58
N ASN A 33 -6.64 29.88 -0.41
CA ASN A 33 -6.99 29.09 0.77
C ASN A 33 -5.88 28.10 1.19
N CYS A 34 -4.63 28.54 1.08
CA CYS A 34 -3.44 27.73 1.34
C CYS A 34 -2.60 28.37 2.45
N ARG A 35 -2.35 27.57 3.50
CA ARG A 35 -1.53 27.94 4.66
C ARG A 35 -0.32 27.04 4.85
N ALA A 36 -0.21 26.00 4.02
CA ALA A 36 0.83 25.00 4.06
C ALA A 36 1.17 24.55 2.64
N VAL A 37 2.46 24.54 2.29
CA VAL A 37 2.97 24.08 1.00
C VAL A 37 3.95 22.95 1.25
N HIS A 38 3.86 21.90 0.44
CA HIS A 38 4.89 20.88 0.39
C HIS A 38 5.66 20.98 -0.94
N THR A 39 6.95 20.67 -0.91
CA THR A 39 7.78 20.61 -2.11
C THR A 39 8.20 19.18 -2.47
N PHE A 40 7.48 18.17 -1.95
CA PHE A 40 7.69 16.76 -2.34
C PHE A 40 7.41 16.55 -3.83
N GLY A 41 8.34 15.87 -4.53
CA GLY A 41 8.21 15.62 -5.98
C GLY A 41 8.53 16.83 -6.88
N MET A 42 8.95 17.96 -6.30
CA MET A 42 9.52 19.09 -7.03
C MET A 42 10.92 18.75 -7.54
N LYS A 43 11.22 19.15 -8.78
CA LYS A 43 12.58 19.01 -9.36
C LYS A 43 13.48 20.21 -9.07
N VAL A 44 12.88 21.35 -8.76
CA VAL A 44 13.58 22.63 -8.56
C VAL A 44 13.13 23.28 -7.24
N PRO A 45 14.00 24.05 -6.56
CA PRO A 45 13.59 24.89 -5.44
C PRO A 45 12.56 25.95 -5.84
N LEU A 46 11.82 26.46 -4.85
CA LEU A 46 10.77 27.45 -5.04
C LEU A 46 11.01 28.70 -4.21
N ASP A 47 10.53 29.83 -4.70
CA ASP A 47 10.26 30.99 -3.84
C ASP A 47 8.78 30.94 -3.41
N LEU A 48 8.51 31.12 -2.12
CA LEU A 48 7.16 31.14 -1.55
C LEU A 48 6.82 32.54 -1.03
N VAL A 49 5.76 33.13 -1.56
CA VAL A 49 5.22 34.41 -1.08
C VAL A 49 3.89 34.15 -0.37
N TRP A 50 3.89 34.30 0.94
CA TRP A 50 2.73 34.07 1.80
C TRP A 50 1.88 35.34 1.93
N LEU A 51 0.57 35.23 1.69
CA LEU A 51 -0.35 36.36 1.61
C LEU A 51 -1.43 36.29 2.70
N ASP A 52 -1.83 37.44 3.24
CA ASP A 52 -2.96 37.57 4.15
C ASP A 52 -4.32 37.62 3.42
N ALA A 53 -5.41 37.80 4.19
CA ALA A 53 -6.77 37.89 3.63
C ALA A 53 -7.00 39.12 2.71
N ASN A 54 -6.15 40.15 2.82
CA ASN A 54 -6.18 41.33 1.96
C ASN A 54 -5.12 41.25 0.83
N TYR A 55 -4.56 40.06 0.59
CA TYR A 55 -3.49 39.81 -0.37
C TYR A 55 -2.21 40.63 -0.11
N LYS A 56 -1.97 41.01 1.15
CA LYS A 56 -0.71 41.62 1.57
C LYS A 56 0.32 40.55 1.91
N VAL A 57 1.57 40.81 1.52
CA VAL A 57 2.68 39.91 1.79
C VAL A 57 2.96 39.84 3.29
N LEU A 58 2.81 38.64 3.86
CA LEU A 58 3.15 38.32 5.24
C LEU A 58 4.62 37.92 5.37
N ARG A 59 5.11 37.13 4.40
CA ARG A 59 6.44 36.53 4.43
C ARG A 59 6.84 36.11 3.03
N CYS A 60 8.12 36.28 2.68
CA CYS A 60 8.73 35.62 1.54
C CYS A 60 9.84 34.68 2.01
N GLU A 61 9.82 33.46 1.51
CA GLU A 61 10.89 32.48 1.66
C GLU A 61 11.48 32.21 0.28
N THR A 62 12.78 32.44 0.11
CA THR A 62 13.47 32.23 -1.17
C THR A 62 14.22 30.90 -1.14
N SER A 63 14.38 30.28 -2.31
CA SER A 63 15.17 29.04 -2.48
C SER A 63 14.75 27.93 -1.51
N VAL A 64 13.43 27.74 -1.32
CA VAL A 64 12.88 26.68 -0.48
C VAL A 64 13.26 25.32 -1.10
N PRO A 65 14.02 24.46 -0.39
CA PRO A 65 14.47 23.19 -0.95
C PRO A 65 13.32 22.25 -1.28
N THR A 66 13.56 21.34 -2.22
CA THR A 66 12.65 20.25 -2.57
C THR A 66 12.49 19.27 -1.40
N ASN A 67 11.39 18.52 -1.38
CA ASN A 67 11.06 17.55 -0.32
C ASN A 67 10.99 18.15 1.09
N THR A 68 10.51 19.39 1.20
CA THR A 68 10.28 20.03 2.48
C THR A 68 8.82 20.44 2.65
N TRP A 69 8.46 20.79 3.88
CA TRP A 69 7.14 21.31 4.22
C TRP A 69 7.30 22.71 4.81
N ARG A 70 6.40 23.62 4.45
CA ARG A 70 6.35 24.99 4.96
C ARG A 70 4.93 25.35 5.36
N TYR A 71 4.81 26.12 6.44
CA TYR A 71 3.53 26.51 7.01
C TYR A 71 3.60 27.92 7.59
N VAL A 72 2.61 28.75 7.28
CA VAL A 72 2.44 30.09 7.87
C VAL A 72 1.01 30.25 8.37
N ARG A 73 0.87 30.33 9.70
CA ARG A 73 -0.43 30.33 10.40
C ARG A 73 -1.41 31.41 9.91
N LYS A 74 -0.91 32.62 9.63
CA LYS A 74 -1.73 33.77 9.22
C LYS A 74 -1.98 33.83 7.71
N ALA A 75 -1.35 32.96 6.94
CA ALA A 75 -1.50 32.96 5.49
C ALA A 75 -2.87 32.41 5.08
N VAL A 76 -3.47 33.10 4.11
CA VAL A 76 -4.72 32.71 3.46
C VAL A 76 -4.46 32.28 2.02
N ALA A 77 -3.36 32.71 1.40
CA ALA A 77 -2.91 32.24 0.10
C ALA A 77 -1.38 32.17 0.02
N VAL A 78 -0.88 31.40 -0.95
CA VAL A 78 0.55 31.34 -1.27
C VAL A 78 0.72 31.52 -2.77
N LEU A 79 1.67 32.35 -3.17
CA LEU A 79 2.17 32.41 -4.53
C LEU A 79 3.49 31.62 -4.59
N GLU A 80 3.47 30.52 -5.34
CA GLU A 80 4.66 29.72 -5.65
C GLU A 80 5.33 30.28 -6.88
N CYS A 81 6.60 30.67 -6.74
CA CYS A 81 7.38 31.35 -7.76
C CYS A 81 8.61 30.51 -8.13
N PRO A 82 9.08 30.56 -9.39
CA PRO A 82 10.41 30.08 -9.73
C PRO A 82 11.46 30.72 -8.82
N GLU A 83 12.49 29.94 -8.46
CA GLU A 83 13.59 30.42 -7.62
C GLU A 83 14.17 31.75 -8.15
N GLY A 84 14.35 32.72 -7.26
CA GLY A 84 14.91 34.04 -7.57
C GLY A 84 13.90 35.06 -8.11
N THR A 85 12.65 34.67 -8.38
CA THR A 85 11.62 35.58 -8.89
C THR A 85 10.71 36.15 -7.80
N GLY A 86 10.68 35.55 -6.60
CA GLY A 86 9.79 35.93 -5.50
C GLY A 86 10.09 37.29 -4.89
N ALA A 87 11.32 37.80 -5.04
CA ALA A 87 11.72 39.11 -4.52
C ALA A 87 10.95 40.28 -5.15
N HIS A 88 10.53 40.16 -6.41
CA HIS A 88 9.77 41.19 -7.13
C HIS A 88 8.38 41.43 -6.52
N TRP A 89 7.86 40.45 -5.78
CA TRP A 89 6.55 40.52 -5.15
C TRP A 89 6.58 41.08 -3.73
N ARG A 90 7.77 41.44 -3.21
CA ARG A 90 7.93 41.95 -1.84
C ARG A 90 7.42 43.38 -1.64
N ASP A 91 7.60 44.25 -2.64
CA ASP A 91 7.56 45.71 -2.43
C ASP A 91 6.43 46.45 -3.17
N GLU A 92 5.45 45.73 -3.72
CA GLU A 92 4.26 46.35 -4.28
C GLU A 92 3.06 45.97 -3.42
N ASN A 93 2.22 46.96 -3.09
CA ASN A 93 0.82 46.70 -2.79
C ASN A 93 0.32 45.88 -3.99
N PHE A 94 0.28 44.54 -3.86
CA PHE A 94 -0.28 43.64 -4.86
C PHE A 94 -1.61 44.27 -5.27
N MET A 95 -1.60 44.89 -6.45
CA MET A 95 -2.45 46.05 -6.73
C MET A 95 -3.91 45.64 -6.51
N SER A 96 -4.63 46.49 -5.78
CA SER A 96 -6.06 46.34 -5.52
C SER A 96 -6.78 45.91 -6.80
N PRO A 97 -7.83 45.09 -6.70
CA PRO A 97 -8.52 44.50 -7.84
C PRO A 97 -9.29 45.57 -8.64
N GLU A 98 -8.59 46.45 -9.35
CA GLU A 98 -9.22 47.45 -10.23
C GLU A 98 -9.59 46.89 -11.60
N THR A 99 -9.30 45.60 -11.86
CA THR A 99 -9.79 44.93 -13.07
C THR A 99 -10.87 43.91 -12.70
N LYS A 100 -12.10 44.41 -12.64
CA LYS A 100 -13.38 43.68 -12.74
C LYS A 100 -13.52 42.44 -11.86
N SER A 101 -14.28 42.60 -10.78
CA SER A 101 -15.40 41.71 -10.41
C SER A 101 -15.33 40.28 -10.95
N HIS A 102 -14.34 39.52 -10.52
CA HIS A 102 -14.49 38.09 -10.41
C HIS A 102 -14.38 37.83 -8.92
N ASN A 103 -15.48 37.35 -8.34
CA ASN A 103 -15.53 36.88 -6.96
C ASN A 103 -14.46 35.78 -6.80
N PHE A 104 -13.24 36.17 -6.42
CA PHE A 104 -12.13 35.26 -6.12
C PHE A 104 -12.40 34.43 -4.85
N TYR A 105 -13.40 34.86 -4.08
CA TYR A 105 -14.04 34.07 -3.03
C TYR A 105 -15.23 33.30 -3.62
N GLN A 106 -14.99 32.43 -4.61
CA GLN A 106 -15.94 31.35 -4.84
C GLN A 106 -15.83 30.43 -3.62
N ASP A 107 -16.94 30.28 -2.92
CA ASP A 107 -17.09 29.44 -1.74
C ASP A 107 -16.92 27.97 -2.14
N GLU A 108 -15.66 27.55 -2.28
CA GLU A 108 -15.26 26.16 -2.56
C GLU A 108 -15.28 25.30 -1.27
N SER A 109 -15.87 25.80 -0.18
CA SER A 109 -16.03 25.04 1.07
C SER A 109 -16.85 23.74 0.86
N GLY A 110 -17.76 23.73 -0.13
CA GLY A 110 -18.46 22.53 -0.58
C GLY A 110 -17.69 21.65 -1.59
N GLN A 111 -16.73 22.22 -2.33
CA GLN A 111 -16.00 21.52 -3.39
C GLN A 111 -14.87 20.63 -2.84
N ALA A 112 -14.18 21.08 -1.80
CA ALA A 112 -13.17 20.28 -1.12
C ALA A 112 -13.74 19.00 -0.46
N LEU A 113 -15.02 19.04 -0.04
CA LEU A 113 -15.73 17.88 0.50
C LEU A 113 -16.01 16.82 -0.58
N VAL A 114 -16.46 17.23 -1.77
CA VAL A 114 -16.75 16.30 -2.87
C VAL A 114 -15.48 15.74 -3.52
N GLU A 115 -14.37 16.48 -3.49
CA GLU A 115 -13.07 16.01 -4.00
C GLU A 115 -12.43 14.99 -3.04
N THR A 116 -12.60 15.17 -1.72
CA THR A 116 -12.17 14.18 -0.71
C THR A 116 -13.02 12.90 -0.72
N ALA A 117 -14.27 12.99 -1.18
CA ALA A 117 -15.19 11.85 -1.24
C ALA A 117 -14.71 10.71 -2.15
N PHE A 118 -13.81 10.97 -3.11
CA PHE A 118 -13.19 9.92 -3.95
C PHE A 118 -11.83 9.44 -3.44
N VAL A 119 -11.04 10.32 -2.83
CA VAL A 119 -9.72 9.96 -2.28
C VAL A 119 -9.87 9.04 -1.08
N LEU A 120 -10.84 9.31 -0.21
CA LEU A 120 -11.04 8.56 1.03
C LEU A 120 -11.39 7.08 0.78
N PRO A 121 -12.33 6.70 -0.12
CA PRO A 121 -12.58 5.30 -0.45
C PRO A 121 -11.35 4.58 -1.03
N ILE A 122 -10.57 5.24 -1.89
CA ILE A 122 -9.35 4.64 -2.47
C ILE A 122 -8.29 4.44 -1.38
N LEU A 123 -8.11 5.43 -0.50
CA LEU A 123 -7.18 5.33 0.63
C LEU A 123 -7.59 4.22 1.59
N ILE A 124 -8.89 4.12 1.93
CA ILE A 124 -9.42 3.06 2.78
C ILE A 124 -9.20 1.69 2.13
N LEU A 125 -9.50 1.55 0.83
CA LEU A 125 -9.27 0.31 0.08
C LEU A 125 -7.79 -0.08 0.13
N LEU A 126 -6.88 0.87 -0.09
CA LEU A 126 -5.44 0.63 -0.06
C LEU A 126 -4.95 0.21 1.33
N VAL A 127 -5.40 0.89 2.39
CA VAL A 127 -5.03 0.56 3.77
C VAL A 127 -5.54 -0.83 4.15
N PHE A 128 -6.82 -1.13 3.90
CA PHE A 128 -7.38 -2.45 4.15
C PHE A 128 -6.71 -3.52 3.28
N GLY A 129 -6.40 -3.22 2.03
CA GLY A 129 -5.69 -4.12 1.12
C GLY A 129 -4.32 -4.52 1.66
N PHE A 130 -3.53 -3.57 2.17
CA PHE A 130 -2.23 -3.88 2.77
C PHE A 130 -2.35 -4.69 4.07
N ILE A 131 -3.35 -4.39 4.90
CA ILE A 131 -3.60 -5.17 6.13
C ILE A 131 -3.96 -6.62 5.76
N GLN A 132 -4.90 -6.81 4.82
CA GLN A 132 -5.32 -8.14 4.37
C GLN A 132 -4.18 -8.91 3.72
N LEU A 133 -3.34 -8.25 2.92
CA LEU A 133 -2.16 -8.86 2.33
C LEU A 133 -1.17 -9.34 3.41
N GLY A 134 -0.93 -8.53 4.44
CA GLY A 134 -0.07 -8.90 5.56
C GLY A 134 -0.60 -10.12 6.33
N LEU A 135 -1.92 -10.16 6.61
CA LEU A 135 -2.56 -11.31 7.25
C LEU A 135 -2.51 -12.56 6.37
N ALA A 136 -2.78 -12.44 5.07
CA ALA A 136 -2.70 -13.55 4.13
C ALA A 136 -1.27 -14.12 4.04
N MET A 137 -0.26 -13.24 3.98
CA MET A 137 1.15 -13.66 3.99
C MET A 137 1.53 -14.36 5.30
N SER A 138 1.09 -13.85 6.44
CA SER A 138 1.32 -14.50 7.74
C SER A 138 0.68 -15.90 7.81
N GLN A 139 -0.55 -16.04 7.32
CA GLN A 139 -1.23 -17.35 7.24
C GLN A 139 -0.55 -18.29 6.26
N GLN A 140 -0.05 -17.78 5.12
CA GLN A 140 0.72 -18.58 4.16
C GLN A 140 2.02 -19.11 4.77
N GLN A 141 2.73 -18.30 5.58
CA GLN A 141 3.94 -18.75 6.28
C GLN A 141 3.62 -19.86 7.28
N LYS A 142 2.54 -19.72 8.06
CA LYS A 142 2.07 -20.77 8.98
C LYS A 142 1.73 -22.05 8.22
N LEU A 143 1.02 -21.94 7.10
CA LEU A 143 0.60 -23.05 6.25
C LEU A 143 1.80 -23.84 5.70
N VAL A 144 2.80 -23.13 5.16
CA VAL A 144 4.03 -23.73 4.63
C VAL A 144 4.84 -24.39 5.75
N TYR A 145 4.93 -23.76 6.92
CA TYR A 145 5.61 -24.35 8.08
C TYR A 145 4.94 -25.66 8.51
N THR A 146 3.61 -25.65 8.68
CA THR A 146 2.85 -26.84 9.08
C THR A 146 2.95 -27.96 8.04
N ALA A 147 2.91 -27.64 6.74
CA ALA A 147 3.11 -28.64 5.68
C ALA A 147 4.49 -29.32 5.81
N ASN A 148 5.56 -28.54 5.97
CA ASN A 148 6.91 -29.09 6.14
C ASN A 148 7.04 -29.92 7.42
N TYR A 149 6.48 -29.44 8.53
CA TYR A 149 6.50 -30.16 9.80
C TYR A 149 5.74 -31.50 9.71
N ALA A 150 4.53 -31.48 9.15
CA ALA A 150 3.71 -32.68 8.96
C ALA A 150 4.39 -33.69 8.01
N THR A 151 4.97 -33.21 6.91
CA THR A 151 5.77 -34.03 5.99
C THR A 151 6.99 -34.63 6.67
N GLN A 152 7.68 -33.87 7.55
CA GLN A 152 8.79 -34.38 8.34
C GLN A 152 8.34 -35.50 9.28
N VAL A 153 7.23 -35.31 10.00
CA VAL A 153 6.64 -36.35 10.85
C VAL A 153 6.29 -37.59 10.02
N GLY A 154 5.70 -37.42 8.85
CA GLY A 154 5.40 -38.52 7.92
C GLY A 154 6.64 -39.25 7.42
N SER A 155 7.72 -38.52 7.13
CA SER A 155 9.00 -39.08 6.69
C SER A 155 9.65 -40.00 7.73
N ILE A 156 9.53 -39.67 9.03
CA ILE A 156 10.13 -40.46 10.11
C ILE A 156 9.22 -41.54 10.69
N THR A 157 7.90 -41.41 10.54
CA THR A 157 6.92 -42.36 11.12
C THR A 157 6.26 -43.26 10.09
N ASN A 158 6.20 -42.83 8.82
CA ASN A 158 5.40 -43.45 7.77
C ASN A 158 3.91 -43.65 8.17
N ASP A 159 3.36 -42.78 9.02
CA ASP A 159 2.00 -42.90 9.58
C ASP A 159 1.14 -41.67 9.27
N ASN A 160 0.04 -41.88 8.54
CA ASN A 160 -0.91 -40.81 8.20
C ASN A 160 -1.63 -40.24 9.42
N LEU A 161 -1.85 -41.03 10.47
CA LEU A 161 -2.47 -40.53 11.69
C LEU A 161 -1.55 -39.54 12.40
N ARG A 162 -0.25 -39.81 12.42
CA ARG A 162 0.75 -38.90 13.01
C ARG A 162 0.94 -37.64 12.15
N VAL A 163 0.89 -37.77 10.82
CA VAL A 163 0.87 -36.61 9.91
C VAL A 163 -0.35 -35.73 10.17
N THR A 164 -1.54 -36.32 10.27
CA THR A 164 -2.78 -35.59 10.53
C THR A 164 -2.74 -34.91 11.91
N GLY A 165 -2.30 -35.63 12.95
CA GLY A 165 -2.10 -35.07 14.29
C GLY A 165 -1.08 -33.92 14.34
N ALA A 166 -0.04 -33.95 13.50
CA ALA A 166 0.91 -32.86 13.37
C ALA A 166 0.32 -31.60 12.72
N VAL A 167 -0.68 -31.75 11.84
CA VAL A 167 -1.45 -30.61 11.30
C VAL A 167 -2.42 -30.07 12.35
N GLU A 168 -3.09 -30.98 13.07
CA GLU A 168 -4.06 -30.66 14.13
C GLU A 168 -3.45 -29.91 15.32
N GLU A 169 -2.13 -29.96 15.50
CA GLU A 169 -1.40 -29.12 16.47
C GLU A 169 -1.50 -27.62 16.16
N PHE A 170 -1.63 -27.27 14.87
CA PHE A 170 -1.63 -25.87 14.42
C PHE A 170 -2.99 -25.38 13.91
N TYR A 171 -3.86 -26.27 13.45
CA TYR A 171 -5.16 -25.94 12.85
C TYR A 171 -6.25 -26.84 13.43
N ALA A 172 -7.46 -26.30 13.63
CA ALA A 172 -8.58 -27.16 13.99
C ALA A 172 -9.05 -28.00 12.79
N VAL A 173 -9.69 -29.14 13.06
CA VAL A 173 -10.07 -30.15 12.05
C VAL A 173 -10.89 -29.57 10.88
N ASP A 174 -11.77 -28.60 11.16
CA ASP A 174 -12.65 -27.99 10.14
C ASP A 174 -12.06 -26.72 9.49
N GLU A 175 -10.88 -26.27 9.91
CA GLU A 175 -10.24 -25.05 9.40
C GLU A 175 -9.42 -25.31 8.13
N ILE A 176 -9.04 -26.56 7.86
CA ILE A 176 -8.06 -26.88 6.82
C ILE A 176 -8.38 -28.20 6.11
N ALA A 177 -8.24 -28.21 4.79
CA ALA A 177 -8.30 -29.44 4.02
C ALA A 177 -6.89 -30.02 3.86
N ILE A 178 -6.75 -31.31 4.15
CA ILE A 178 -5.49 -32.06 4.12
C ILE A 178 -5.59 -33.12 3.03
N ALA A 179 -4.61 -33.17 2.13
CA ALA A 179 -4.42 -34.26 1.18
C ALA A 179 -3.02 -34.84 1.36
N ILE A 180 -2.93 -36.17 1.46
CA ILE A 180 -1.67 -36.89 1.57
C ILE A 180 -1.54 -37.78 0.34
N GLU A 181 -0.58 -37.44 -0.51
CA GLU A 181 -0.27 -38.19 -1.73
C GLU A 181 1.06 -38.93 -1.55
N ASN A 182 1.18 -40.10 -2.17
CA ASN A 182 2.33 -40.96 -1.97
C ASN A 182 2.82 -41.46 -3.32
N TYR A 183 4.13 -41.51 -3.49
CA TYR A 183 4.75 -41.89 -4.75
C TYR A 183 5.93 -42.82 -4.52
N ASP A 184 6.08 -43.80 -5.41
CA ASP A 184 7.22 -44.70 -5.44
C ASP A 184 8.52 -43.90 -5.64
N GLY A 185 9.50 -44.14 -4.76
CA GLY A 185 10.76 -43.40 -4.72
C GLY A 185 11.64 -43.58 -5.96
N SER A 186 11.38 -44.62 -6.76
CA SER A 186 12.11 -45.03 -7.95
C SER A 186 11.34 -44.80 -9.24
N THR A 187 10.03 -45.13 -9.27
CA THR A 187 9.20 -45.03 -10.47
C THR A 187 8.37 -43.75 -10.53
N GLY A 188 8.13 -43.10 -9.38
CA GLY A 188 7.26 -41.92 -9.28
C GLY A 188 5.77 -42.23 -9.45
N ASN A 189 5.37 -43.49 -9.49
CA ASN A 189 3.98 -43.90 -9.57
C ASN A 189 3.26 -43.67 -8.25
N ALA A 190 1.97 -43.32 -8.30
CA ALA A 190 1.17 -43.18 -7.10
C ALA A 190 1.07 -44.52 -6.34
N LEU A 191 1.20 -44.47 -5.02
CA LEU A 191 1.14 -45.61 -4.11
C LEU A 191 0.02 -45.45 -3.08
N ALA A 192 -0.57 -46.57 -2.66
CA ALA A 192 -1.45 -46.59 -1.50
C ALA A 192 -0.63 -46.38 -0.22
N ALA A 193 -1.22 -45.78 0.81
CA ALA A 193 -0.52 -45.54 2.08
C ALA A 193 0.00 -46.81 2.76
N SER A 194 -0.67 -47.95 2.53
CA SER A 194 -0.27 -49.28 3.02
C SER A 194 0.98 -49.85 2.35
N ASP A 195 1.27 -49.40 1.14
CA ASP A 195 2.31 -49.97 0.27
C ASP A 195 3.59 -49.12 0.29
N ARG A 196 3.68 -48.17 1.23
CA ARG A 196 4.80 -47.24 1.37
C ARG A 196 5.96 -47.88 2.11
N PHE A 197 7.15 -47.80 1.52
CA PHE A 197 8.38 -48.30 2.08
C PHE A 197 9.47 -47.23 2.13
N TYR A 198 10.61 -47.63 2.68
CA TYR A 198 11.82 -46.80 2.74
C TYR A 198 12.18 -46.23 1.35
N GLN A 199 12.49 -44.94 1.31
CA GLN A 199 12.78 -44.11 0.11
C GLN A 199 11.59 -43.68 -0.76
N ASP A 200 10.38 -44.19 -0.52
CA ASP A 200 9.18 -43.64 -1.16
C ASP A 200 8.92 -42.20 -0.72
N VAL A 201 8.18 -41.46 -1.53
CA VAL A 201 7.89 -40.04 -1.31
C VAL A 201 6.50 -39.88 -0.70
N ILE A 202 6.43 -39.13 0.39
CA ILE A 202 5.18 -38.63 0.96
C ILE A 202 5.06 -37.14 0.68
N THR A 203 3.90 -36.73 0.18
CA THR A 203 3.56 -35.35 -0.16
C THR A 203 2.34 -34.94 0.66
N VAL A 204 2.48 -33.87 1.45
CA VAL A 204 1.39 -33.29 2.22
C VAL A 204 0.98 -31.97 1.56
N GLN A 205 -0.28 -31.89 1.17
CA GLN A 205 -0.92 -30.70 0.62
C GLN A 205 -1.95 -30.18 1.62
N LEU A 206 -1.84 -28.91 1.94
CA LEU A 206 -2.73 -28.21 2.86
C LEU A 206 -3.45 -27.09 2.12
N THR A 207 -4.77 -27.00 2.28
CA THR A 207 -5.59 -25.91 1.73
C THR A 207 -6.37 -25.22 2.84
N HIS A 208 -6.12 -23.94 3.03
CA HIS A 208 -6.76 -23.11 4.05
C HIS A 208 -7.60 -21.99 3.42
N PRO A 209 -8.93 -21.94 3.64
CA PRO A 209 -9.81 -20.90 3.11
C PRO A 209 -9.61 -19.57 3.86
N PHE A 210 -8.95 -18.60 3.23
CA PHE A 210 -8.75 -17.27 3.80
C PHE A 210 -9.86 -16.31 3.37
N GLN A 211 -10.55 -15.71 4.35
CA GLN A 211 -11.64 -14.76 4.09
C GLN A 211 -11.08 -13.35 3.89
N LEU A 212 -11.26 -12.78 2.70
CA LEU A 212 -10.87 -11.41 2.40
C LEU A 212 -11.93 -10.44 2.92
N GLN A 213 -11.59 -9.64 3.93
CA GLN A 213 -12.47 -8.57 4.42
C GLN A 213 -11.98 -7.23 3.86
N ILE A 214 -12.40 -6.91 2.62
CA ILE A 214 -12.14 -5.62 1.99
C ILE A 214 -13.46 -4.83 1.96
N PRO A 215 -13.50 -3.60 2.49
CA PRO A 215 -14.71 -2.80 2.43
C PRO A 215 -15.06 -2.49 0.97
N PHE A 216 -16.35 -2.47 0.65
CA PHE A 216 -16.90 -2.17 -0.68
C PHE A 216 -16.63 -3.20 -1.80
N ILE A 217 -15.87 -4.27 -1.54
CA ILE A 217 -15.61 -5.37 -2.50
C ILE A 217 -15.99 -6.70 -1.86
N SER A 218 -16.87 -7.47 -2.51
CA SER A 218 -17.25 -8.80 -2.05
C SER A 218 -16.39 -9.87 -2.73
N LEU A 219 -15.12 -9.99 -2.32
CA LEU A 219 -14.31 -11.19 -2.59
C LEU A 219 -14.53 -12.15 -1.42
N THR A 220 -15.11 -13.33 -1.68
CA THR A 220 -15.65 -14.16 -0.61
C THR A 220 -14.60 -15.02 0.08
N VAL A 221 -13.73 -15.70 -0.68
CA VAL A 221 -12.68 -16.59 -0.12
C VAL A 221 -11.49 -16.68 -1.09
N LEU A 222 -10.28 -16.65 -0.56
CA LEU A 222 -9.04 -17.00 -1.23
C LEU A 222 -8.48 -18.28 -0.61
N ASN A 223 -8.38 -19.36 -1.39
CA ASN A 223 -7.80 -20.60 -0.88
C ASN A 223 -6.27 -20.51 -0.91
N LEU A 224 -5.67 -20.45 0.28
CA LEU A 224 -4.23 -20.55 0.45
C LEU A 224 -3.82 -22.01 0.38
N GLN A 225 -2.76 -22.31 -0.37
CA GLN A 225 -2.27 -23.67 -0.58
C GLN A 225 -0.78 -23.75 -0.23
N ALA A 226 -0.39 -24.86 0.40
CA ALA A 226 1.01 -25.21 0.58
C ALA A 226 1.19 -26.71 0.33
N GLU A 227 2.33 -27.05 -0.25
CA GLU A 227 2.73 -28.42 -0.53
C GLU A 227 4.14 -28.64 0.00
N SER A 228 4.37 -29.79 0.62
CA SER A 228 5.70 -30.24 1.02
C SER A 228 5.85 -31.73 0.79
N SER A 229 7.00 -32.13 0.26
CA SER A 229 7.33 -33.53 -0.05
C SER A 229 8.63 -33.96 0.62
N ALA A 230 8.69 -35.18 1.13
CA ALA A 230 9.92 -35.78 1.66
C ALA A 230 9.98 -37.28 1.38
N ARG A 231 11.18 -37.83 1.40
CA ARG A 231 11.38 -39.28 1.33
C ARG A 231 11.18 -39.91 2.70
N ILE A 232 10.63 -41.11 2.73
CA ILE A 232 10.50 -41.91 3.95
C ILE A 232 11.89 -42.38 4.37
N LEU A 233 12.29 -42.01 5.58
CA LEU A 233 13.62 -42.28 6.13
C LEU A 233 13.63 -43.50 7.06
N CYS A 234 12.47 -43.87 7.59
CA CYS A 234 12.39 -44.98 8.50
C CYS A 234 12.30 -46.31 7.75
N ASN A 235 12.97 -47.34 8.26
CA ASN A 235 13.02 -48.66 7.65
C ASN A 235 12.11 -49.60 8.44
N ALA A 236 10.83 -49.63 8.06
CA ALA A 236 9.83 -50.46 8.69
C ALA A 236 9.89 -51.91 8.16
N THR A 237 9.52 -52.88 8.98
CA THR A 237 9.40 -54.29 8.53
C THR A 237 8.20 -54.45 7.60
N THR A 238 8.26 -55.38 6.64
CA THR A 238 7.18 -55.66 5.67
C THR A 238 5.82 -56.03 6.28
N LEU A 239 5.78 -56.36 7.58
CA LEU A 239 4.56 -56.66 8.33
C LEU A 239 3.88 -55.44 8.97
N ASN A 240 4.61 -54.34 9.17
CA ASN A 240 4.08 -53.08 9.69
C ASN A 240 4.85 -51.90 9.06
N PRO A 241 4.23 -51.16 8.12
CA PRO A 241 4.89 -50.05 7.43
C PRO A 241 5.12 -48.84 8.35
N VAL A 242 4.47 -48.78 9.52
CA VAL A 242 4.60 -47.68 10.48
C VAL A 242 5.82 -47.87 11.39
N CYS A 243 6.59 -46.81 11.54
CA CYS A 243 7.75 -46.73 12.41
C CYS A 243 7.37 -46.08 13.74
N THR A 244 7.71 -46.74 14.86
CA THR A 244 7.48 -46.24 16.23
C THR A 244 8.47 -45.16 16.62
#